data_AF-A0A8S3FHK4-F1
#
_entry.id   AF-A0A8S3FHK4-F1
#
_cell.length_a   1.000
_cell.length_b   1.000
_cell.length_c   1.000
_cell.angle_alpha   90.00
_cell.angle_beta   90.00
_cell.angle_gamma   90.00
#
_symmetry.space_group_name_H-M   'P 1'
#
loop_
_entity.id
_entity.type
_entity.pdbx_description
1 polymer ?
#
loop_
_entity_poly.entity_id
_entity_poly.type
_entity_poly.pdbx_seq_one_letter_code
_entity_poly.pdbx_strand_id
1 'polypeptide(L)'
;MVVKVPYSNAGQGVFIITNKRDLEKFMETPDYYEKYIIQSLVGSSKWIHQNDVADKKDYYHVGTRPNNRKEVFAMDLRIQVCGTDIGFQPLAIFGRRAALPLRDQLSDNDNSWAMLGTNLSHKKDHGQWATDTERLLVLDSNGWNQLGLTMDDLIDGYVQAILAHTAIDRLAQQLIKCNGGLDLTMFRELNNDAVLINEILI
;
A
#
# COMPACT_ATOMS: atom_id res chain seq x y z
N MET A 1 -0.07 11.00 -9.04
CA MET A 1 0.61 10.79 -7.74
C MET A 1 -0.31 10.05 -6.78
N VAL A 2 0.20 9.56 -5.66
CA VAL A 2 -0.62 8.96 -4.59
C VAL A 2 -0.37 9.74 -3.29
N VAL A 3 -1.44 10.21 -2.67
CA VAL A 3 -1.42 10.90 -1.38
C VAL A 3 -2.00 9.96 -0.32
N LYS A 4 -1.33 9.85 0.84
CA LYS A 4 -1.73 8.92 1.90
C LYS A 4 -1.74 9.63 3.25
N VAL A 5 -2.82 9.45 3.99
CA VAL A 5 -2.88 9.72 5.43
C VAL A 5 -2.11 8.59 6.15
N PRO A 6 -0.97 8.86 6.81
CA PRO A 6 -0.08 7.81 7.31
C PRO A 6 -0.70 6.92 8.39
N TYR A 7 -1.66 7.48 9.14
CA TYR A 7 -2.26 6.86 10.32
C TYR A 7 -3.57 6.14 10.00
N SER A 8 -4.04 6.24 8.75
CA SER A 8 -5.29 5.62 8.33
C SER A 8 -5.08 4.15 7.92
N ASN A 9 -6.13 3.34 8.08
CA ASN A 9 -6.10 1.90 7.86
C ASN A 9 -7.11 1.48 6.78
N ALA A 10 -6.96 0.25 6.29
CA ALA A 10 -7.84 -0.34 5.28
C ALA A 10 -7.97 0.50 3.98
N GLY A 11 -6.97 1.33 3.67
CA GLY A 11 -6.94 2.16 2.45
C GLY A 11 -7.92 3.32 2.47
N GLN A 12 -8.49 3.58 3.64
CA GLN A 12 -9.06 4.88 3.93
C GLN A 12 -7.91 5.90 3.92
N GLY A 13 -8.20 7.13 3.50
CA GLY A 13 -7.19 8.17 3.39
C GLY A 13 -6.09 7.92 2.35
N VAL A 14 -6.33 7.04 1.37
CA VAL A 14 -5.45 6.88 0.20
C VAL A 14 -6.13 7.50 -1.02
N PHE A 15 -5.50 8.51 -1.58
CA PHE A 15 -6.00 9.27 -2.72
C PHE A 15 -5.08 9.05 -3.91
N ILE A 16 -5.63 8.48 -4.98
CA ILE A 16 -4.92 8.30 -6.24
C ILE A 16 -5.30 9.46 -7.14
N ILE A 17 -4.32 10.31 -7.45
CA ILE A 17 -4.54 11.52 -8.24
C ILE A 17 -3.95 11.29 -9.63
N THR A 18 -4.82 11.03 -10.59
CA THR A 18 -4.45 10.81 -12.00
C THR A 18 -4.84 11.96 -12.92
N ASN A 19 -5.80 12.79 -12.51
CA ASN A 19 -6.30 13.91 -13.29
C ASN A 19 -6.71 15.07 -12.35
N LYS A 20 -7.14 16.19 -12.95
CA LYS A 20 -7.55 17.40 -12.21
C LYS A 20 -8.76 17.16 -11.30
N ARG A 21 -9.69 16.33 -11.74
CA ARG A 21 -10.90 16.01 -10.96
C ARG A 21 -10.57 15.24 -9.70
N ASP A 22 -9.63 14.29 -9.75
CA ASP A 22 -9.17 13.58 -8.56
C ASP A 22 -8.52 14.53 -7.56
N LEU A 23 -7.73 15.48 -8.07
CA LEU A 23 -7.10 16.52 -7.24
C LEU A 23 -8.16 17.40 -6.58
N GLU A 24 -9.15 17.89 -7.34
CA GLU A 24 -10.25 18.70 -6.81
C GLU A 24 -11.02 17.95 -5.70
N LYS A 25 -11.37 16.67 -5.93
CA LYS A 25 -12.01 15.83 -4.91
C LYS A 25 -11.15 15.67 -3.65
N PHE A 26 -9.84 15.52 -3.81
CA PHE A 26 -8.93 15.45 -2.67
C PHE A 26 -8.93 16.78 -1.89
N MET A 27 -8.81 17.91 -2.58
CA MET A 27 -8.81 19.24 -1.97
C MET A 27 -10.15 19.60 -1.29
N GLU A 28 -11.26 18.99 -1.70
CA GLU A 28 -12.58 19.13 -1.07
C GLU A 28 -12.78 18.21 0.14
N THR A 29 -11.89 17.23 0.35
CA THR A 29 -12.00 16.29 1.47
C THR A 29 -11.62 17.01 2.78
N PRO A 30 -12.42 16.89 3.85
CA PRO A 30 -12.08 17.50 5.14
C PRO A 30 -10.74 16.97 5.68
N ASP A 31 -9.84 17.88 6.02
CA ASP A 31 -8.58 17.56 6.67
C ASP A 31 -8.83 17.20 8.14
N TYR A 32 -8.54 15.95 8.52
CA TYR A 32 -8.50 15.54 9.93
C TYR A 32 -7.07 15.53 10.49
N TYR A 33 -6.10 15.07 9.69
CA TYR A 33 -4.67 15.12 9.99
C TYR A 33 -3.99 16.17 9.11
N GLU A 34 -2.85 16.68 9.57
CA GLU A 34 -2.13 17.77 8.87
C GLU A 34 -0.97 17.25 8.02
N LYS A 35 -0.56 15.99 8.22
CA LYS A 35 0.55 15.36 7.50
C LYS A 35 0.08 14.30 6.52
N TYR A 36 0.65 14.36 5.32
CA TYR A 36 0.43 13.41 4.25
C TYR A 36 1.77 12.87 3.72
N ILE A 37 1.77 11.61 3.31
CA ILE A 37 2.86 11.03 2.52
C ILE A 37 2.50 11.13 1.04
N ILE A 38 3.39 11.72 0.26
CA ILE A 38 3.27 11.79 -1.20
C ILE A 38 4.19 10.76 -1.81
N GLN A 39 3.62 9.90 -2.66
CA GLN A 39 4.34 8.88 -3.40
C GLN A 39 4.13 9.11 -4.91
N SER A 40 5.18 8.88 -5.70
CA SER A 40 5.05 8.77 -7.15
C SER A 40 4.03 7.68 -7.50
N LEU A 41 3.22 7.94 -8.53
CA LEU A 41 2.30 6.94 -9.03
C LEU A 41 3.11 5.85 -9.73
N VAL A 42 2.94 4.60 -9.29
CA VAL A 42 3.36 3.42 -10.04
C VAL A 42 2.12 2.94 -10.77
N GLY A 43 2.15 2.97 -12.10
CA GLY A 43 0.97 2.74 -12.94
C GLY A 43 1.20 1.67 -13.98
N SER A 44 0.33 1.62 -15.00
CA SER A 44 0.61 0.84 -16.21
C SER A 44 1.84 1.39 -16.92
N SER A 45 2.64 0.53 -17.54
CA SER A 45 3.79 0.94 -18.36
C SER A 45 3.39 1.87 -19.52
N LYS A 46 2.13 1.79 -19.96
CA LYS A 46 1.59 2.63 -21.04
C LYS A 46 1.16 4.03 -20.59
N TRP A 47 1.11 4.30 -19.28
CA TRP A 47 0.79 5.63 -18.75
C TRP A 47 2.02 6.51 -18.60
N ILE A 48 3.21 5.97 -18.83
CA ILE A 48 4.45 6.72 -18.85
C ILE A 48 4.41 7.61 -20.10
N HIS A 49 4.31 8.92 -19.90
CA HIS A 49 4.29 9.88 -20.99
C HIS A 49 5.71 10.09 -21.53
N GLN A 50 5.85 10.17 -22.86
CA GLN A 50 7.13 10.44 -23.54
C GLN A 50 7.79 11.80 -23.15
N ASN A 51 7.10 12.67 -22.42
CA ASN A 51 7.57 13.99 -22.04
C ASN A 51 8.14 14.06 -20.61
N ASP A 52 8.16 12.96 -19.85
CA ASP A 52 8.82 12.94 -18.54
C ASP A 52 10.34 12.79 -18.73
N VAL A 53 11.04 13.84 -18.30
CA VAL A 53 12.47 14.08 -18.56
C VAL A 53 13.34 13.06 -17.82
N ALA A 54 13.92 12.14 -18.59
CA ALA A 54 15.28 11.59 -18.56
C ALA A 54 15.99 11.12 -17.25
N ASP A 55 15.46 11.28 -16.04
CA ASP A 55 16.21 10.96 -14.80
C ASP A 55 15.43 10.18 -13.73
N LYS A 56 14.18 9.79 -13.98
CA LYS A 56 13.44 8.92 -13.05
C LYS A 56 13.36 7.51 -13.62
N LYS A 57 13.82 6.52 -12.84
CA LYS A 57 13.46 5.12 -13.09
C LYS A 57 11.94 5.03 -13.03
N ASP A 58 11.30 4.91 -14.18
CA ASP A 58 9.85 4.78 -14.27
C ASP A 58 9.44 3.39 -13.82
N TYR A 59 9.12 3.27 -12.53
CA TYR A 59 8.51 2.06 -12.00
C TYR A 59 7.09 1.93 -12.53
N TYR A 60 6.77 0.76 -13.06
CA TYR A 60 5.42 0.39 -13.48
C TYR A 60 5.01 -0.94 -12.84
N HIS A 61 3.70 -1.17 -12.77
CA HIS A 61 3.16 -2.43 -12.31
C HIS A 61 3.40 -3.52 -13.35
N VAL A 62 4.14 -4.57 -12.96
CA VAL A 62 4.17 -5.84 -13.71
C VAL A 62 2.78 -6.50 -13.68
N GLY A 63 2.09 -6.38 -12.55
CA GLY A 63 0.73 -6.89 -12.35
C GLY A 63 0.64 -8.41 -12.35
N THR A 64 -0.58 -8.93 -12.40
CA THR A 64 -0.85 -10.37 -12.54
C THR A 64 -0.43 -10.87 -13.93
N ARG A 65 -0.33 -12.19 -14.10
CA ARG A 65 -0.35 -12.75 -15.46
C ARG A 65 -1.62 -12.32 -16.19
N PRO A 66 -1.54 -12.05 -17.51
CA PRO A 66 -2.72 -11.77 -18.30
C PRO A 66 -3.72 -12.92 -18.22
N ASN A 67 -4.99 -12.60 -17.99
CA ASN A 67 -6.06 -13.60 -18.06
C ASN A 67 -6.38 -13.97 -19.53
N ASN A 68 -7.39 -14.82 -19.74
CA ASN A 68 -7.83 -15.22 -21.09
C ASN A 68 -8.29 -14.05 -21.99
N ARG A 69 -8.65 -12.90 -21.39
CA ARG A 69 -9.00 -11.65 -22.08
C ARG A 69 -7.79 -10.72 -22.29
N LYS A 70 -6.58 -11.18 -21.97
CA LYS A 70 -5.33 -10.41 -21.98
C LYS A 70 -5.31 -9.23 -21.01
N GLU A 71 -6.13 -9.29 -19.97
CA GLU A 71 -6.20 -8.24 -18.96
C GLU A 71 -5.19 -8.52 -17.83
N VAL A 72 -4.48 -7.47 -17.41
CA VAL A 72 -3.52 -7.48 -16.30
C VAL A 72 -4.08 -6.64 -15.16
N PHE A 73 -3.95 -7.12 -13.92
CA PHE A 73 -4.45 -6.43 -12.74
C PHE A 73 -3.27 -5.96 -11.88
N ALA A 74 -3.38 -4.77 -11.29
CA ALA A 74 -2.48 -4.40 -10.21
C ALA A 74 -2.68 -5.38 -9.04
N MET A 75 -1.58 -5.80 -8.42
CA MET A 75 -1.62 -6.68 -7.26
C MET A 75 -0.53 -6.29 -6.28
N ASP A 76 -0.76 -6.60 -5.01
CA ASP A 76 0.28 -6.64 -4.00
C ASP A 76 0.49 -8.06 -3.48
N LEU A 77 1.69 -8.30 -2.98
CA LEU A 77 2.06 -9.50 -2.25
C LEU A 77 2.24 -9.13 -0.78
N ARG A 78 1.72 -9.98 0.10
CA ARG A 78 1.88 -9.86 1.55
C ARG A 78 2.55 -11.11 2.09
N ILE A 79 3.68 -10.90 2.75
CA ILE A 79 4.43 -11.93 3.45
C ILE A 79 4.36 -11.61 4.94
N GLN A 80 3.77 -12.51 5.71
CA GLN A 80 3.73 -12.46 7.16
C GLN A 80 4.87 -13.30 7.72
N VAL A 81 5.62 -12.73 8.66
CA VAL A 81 6.73 -13.39 9.33
C VAL A 81 6.56 -13.30 10.85
N CYS A 82 7.14 -14.25 11.56
CA CYS A 82 7.18 -14.29 13.02
C CYS A 82 8.63 -14.49 13.48
N GLY A 83 9.04 -13.80 14.54
CA GLY A 83 10.31 -14.06 15.22
C GLY A 83 10.18 -15.29 16.12
N THR A 84 11.13 -16.21 16.03
CA THR A 84 11.25 -17.40 16.88
C THR A 84 12.66 -17.46 17.50
N ASP A 85 12.88 -18.42 18.41
CA ASP A 85 14.19 -18.71 19.01
C ASP A 85 15.27 -19.10 17.98
N ILE A 86 14.86 -19.63 16.83
CA ILE A 86 15.73 -19.99 15.71
C ILE A 86 15.77 -18.94 14.58
N GLY A 87 15.16 -17.76 14.79
CA GLY A 87 15.11 -16.66 13.82
C GLY A 87 13.71 -16.42 13.24
N PHE A 88 13.64 -15.60 12.18
CA PHE A 88 12.35 -15.33 11.52
C PHE A 88 11.86 -16.55 10.74
N GLN A 89 10.54 -16.80 10.80
CA GLN A 89 9.85 -17.85 10.07
C GLN A 89 8.66 -17.25 9.30
N PRO A 90 8.40 -17.66 8.04
CA PRO A 90 7.20 -17.25 7.32
C PRO A 90 5.95 -17.92 7.93
N LEU A 91 4.89 -17.14 8.11
CA LEU A 91 3.59 -17.61 8.61
C LEU A 91 2.59 -17.81 7.47
N ALA A 92 2.45 -16.79 6.63
CA ALA A 92 1.49 -16.78 5.55
C ALA A 92 1.98 -15.90 4.41
N ILE A 93 1.65 -16.30 3.18
CA ILE A 93 1.91 -15.51 1.99
C ILE A 93 0.66 -15.49 1.14
N PHE A 94 0.20 -14.31 0.78
CA PHE A 94 -0.98 -14.12 -0.06
C PHE A 94 -0.88 -12.83 -0.85
N GLY A 95 -1.48 -12.81 -2.02
CA GLY A 95 -1.63 -11.62 -2.84
C GLY A 95 -3.03 -11.03 -2.74
N ARG A 96 -3.16 -9.78 -3.16
CA ARG A 96 -4.46 -9.11 -3.34
C ARG A 96 -4.44 -8.37 -4.66
N ARG A 97 -5.48 -8.54 -5.47
CA ARG A 97 -5.60 -7.82 -6.75
C ARG A 97 -6.59 -6.66 -6.67
N ALA A 98 -6.41 -5.69 -7.56
CA ALA A 98 -7.38 -4.64 -7.81
C ALA A 98 -8.66 -5.20 -8.45
N ALA A 99 -9.74 -4.41 -8.40
CA ALA A 99 -11.05 -4.82 -8.90
C ALA A 99 -11.17 -4.76 -10.42
N LEU A 100 -10.52 -3.76 -11.03
CA LEU A 100 -10.48 -3.55 -12.47
C LEU A 100 -9.05 -3.75 -13.00
N PRO A 101 -8.92 -4.18 -14.26
CA PRO A 101 -7.60 -4.33 -14.87
C PRO A 101 -6.97 -2.96 -15.14
N LEU A 102 -5.64 -2.96 -15.23
CA LEU A 102 -4.88 -1.81 -15.70
C LEU A 102 -5.22 -1.55 -17.17
N ARG A 103 -5.78 -0.38 -17.45
CA ARG A 103 -6.07 0.07 -18.82
C ARG A 103 -4.83 0.59 -19.51
N ASP A 104 -4.87 0.60 -20.84
CA ASP A 104 -3.81 1.18 -21.65
C ASP A 104 -3.81 2.72 -21.59
N GLN A 105 -4.99 3.31 -21.52
CA GLN A 105 -5.20 4.76 -21.47
C GLN A 105 -6.08 5.11 -20.28
N LEU A 106 -5.73 6.20 -19.61
CA LEU A 106 -6.56 6.82 -18.57
C LEU A 106 -7.45 7.89 -19.19
N SER A 107 -8.69 7.94 -18.72
CA SER A 107 -9.65 9.00 -18.98
C SER A 107 -10.04 9.70 -17.67
N ASP A 108 -10.53 10.92 -17.76
CA ASP A 108 -10.95 11.71 -16.58
C ASP A 108 -12.15 11.12 -15.80
N ASN A 109 -12.80 10.11 -16.38
CA ASN A 109 -13.92 9.39 -15.77
C ASN A 109 -13.53 8.03 -15.21
N ASP A 110 -12.27 7.62 -15.37
CA ASP A 110 -11.82 6.33 -14.84
C ASP A 110 -11.76 6.32 -13.32
N ASN A 111 -12.13 5.17 -12.75
CA ASN A 111 -11.96 4.92 -11.33
C ASN A 111 -10.55 4.36 -11.08
N SER A 112 -9.59 5.26 -10.87
CA SER A 112 -8.19 4.90 -10.64
C SER A 112 -7.99 4.02 -9.41
N TRP A 113 -8.81 4.21 -8.36
CA TRP A 113 -8.79 3.32 -7.19
C TRP A 113 -9.22 1.90 -7.53
N ALA A 114 -10.23 1.72 -8.39
CA ALA A 114 -10.65 0.38 -8.78
C ALA A 114 -9.56 -0.38 -9.58
N MET A 115 -8.65 0.34 -10.27
CA MET A 115 -7.56 -0.26 -11.05
C MET A 115 -6.27 -0.49 -10.26
N LEU A 116 -6.00 0.31 -9.23
CA LEU A 116 -4.72 0.29 -8.48
C LEU A 116 -4.88 -0.09 -7.01
N GLY A 117 -6.06 0.12 -6.44
CA GLY A 117 -6.39 -0.21 -5.05
C GLY A 117 -6.64 -1.70 -4.88
N THR A 118 -5.81 -2.34 -4.08
CA THR A 118 -5.83 -3.79 -3.82
C THR A 118 -6.52 -4.15 -2.50
N ASN A 119 -7.07 -3.16 -1.78
CA ASN A 119 -7.72 -3.42 -0.51
C ASN A 119 -9.03 -4.20 -0.67
N LEU A 120 -9.23 -5.16 0.22
CA LEU A 120 -10.39 -6.05 0.18
C LEU A 120 -11.56 -5.51 1.02
N SER A 121 -11.24 -4.78 2.08
CA SER A 121 -12.24 -4.19 2.97
C SER A 121 -12.85 -2.93 2.36
N HIS A 122 -14.17 -2.86 2.34
CA HIS A 122 -14.92 -1.67 1.99
C HIS A 122 -16.01 -1.41 3.03
N LYS A 123 -16.23 -0.13 3.32
CA LYS A 123 -17.25 0.33 4.26
C LYS A 123 -18.61 0.25 3.58
N LYS A 124 -19.59 -0.39 4.23
CA LYS A 124 -21.00 -0.36 3.86
C LYS A 124 -21.72 0.77 4.60
N ASP A 125 -22.98 0.96 4.26
CA ASP A 125 -23.89 1.81 5.02
C ASP A 125 -23.95 1.39 6.50
N HIS A 126 -24.25 2.36 7.37
CA HIS A 126 -24.39 2.17 8.82
C HIS A 126 -23.15 1.61 9.56
N GLY A 127 -21.95 1.79 8.99
CA GLY A 127 -20.70 1.45 9.65
C GLY A 127 -20.33 -0.03 9.62
N GLN A 128 -21.05 -0.85 8.86
CA GLN A 128 -20.69 -2.25 8.60
C GLN A 128 -19.51 -2.33 7.62
N TRP A 129 -18.76 -3.42 7.67
CA TRP A 129 -17.66 -3.70 6.75
C TRP A 129 -17.98 -4.94 5.92
N ALA A 130 -17.60 -4.92 4.63
CA ALA A 130 -17.50 -6.13 3.82
C ALA A 130 -16.08 -6.36 3.34
N THR A 131 -15.79 -7.61 3.00
CA THR A 131 -14.52 -8.05 2.45
C THR A 131 -14.76 -8.71 1.11
N ASP A 132 -14.02 -8.26 0.10
CA ASP A 132 -14.02 -8.86 -1.22
C ASP A 132 -13.06 -10.05 -1.26
N THR A 133 -13.60 -11.24 -1.00
CA THR A 133 -12.81 -12.47 -0.91
C THR A 133 -12.35 -12.99 -2.27
N GLU A 134 -13.03 -12.64 -3.37
CA GLU A 134 -12.70 -13.11 -4.73
C GLU A 134 -11.42 -12.47 -5.29
N ARG A 135 -10.96 -11.38 -4.67
CA ARG A 135 -9.70 -10.71 -5.02
C ARG A 135 -8.52 -11.12 -4.13
N LEU A 136 -8.76 -11.99 -3.16
CA LEU A 136 -7.69 -12.63 -2.39
C LEU A 136 -7.05 -13.73 -3.24
N LEU A 137 -5.74 -13.63 -3.43
CA LEU A 137 -4.96 -14.59 -4.19
C LEU A 137 -4.09 -15.39 -3.22
N VAL A 138 -4.61 -16.51 -2.73
CA VAL A 138 -3.85 -17.41 -1.87
C VAL A 138 -2.75 -18.08 -2.70
N LEU A 139 -1.53 -18.20 -2.16
CA LEU A 139 -0.46 -18.96 -2.82
C LEU A 139 -0.69 -20.47 -2.69
N ASP A 140 -1.78 -20.97 -3.26
CA ASP A 140 -1.92 -22.39 -3.59
C ASP A 140 -1.48 -22.62 -5.05
N SER A 141 -1.48 -23.89 -5.49
CA SER A 141 -1.07 -24.26 -6.85
C SER A 141 -1.91 -23.58 -7.95
N ASN A 142 -3.13 -23.13 -7.64
CA ASN A 142 -4.02 -22.47 -8.59
C ASN A 142 -3.82 -20.95 -8.62
N GLY A 143 -3.61 -20.32 -7.46
CA GLY A 143 -3.38 -18.89 -7.32
C GLY A 143 -1.98 -18.46 -7.73
N TRP A 144 -0.96 -19.30 -7.50
CA TRP A 144 0.42 -19.05 -7.89
C TRP A 144 0.57 -18.70 -9.37
N ASN A 145 -0.07 -19.49 -10.23
CA ASN A 145 0.01 -19.33 -11.67
C ASN A 145 -0.60 -18.01 -12.17
N GLN A 146 -1.49 -17.38 -11.39
CA GLN A 146 -2.12 -16.12 -11.76
C GLN A 146 -1.25 -14.92 -11.41
N LEU A 147 -0.40 -15.02 -10.40
CA LEU A 147 0.41 -13.89 -9.92
C LEU A 147 1.63 -13.62 -10.78
N GLY A 148 2.17 -14.66 -11.43
CA GLY A 148 3.36 -14.52 -12.28
C GLY A 148 4.65 -14.26 -11.51
N LEU A 149 4.66 -14.56 -10.21
CA LEU A 149 5.82 -14.45 -9.33
C LEU A 149 6.81 -15.60 -9.58
N THR A 150 8.09 -15.30 -9.39
CA THR A 150 9.18 -16.26 -9.37
C THR A 150 9.58 -16.58 -7.93
N MET A 151 10.44 -17.60 -7.75
CA MET A 151 11.00 -17.88 -6.42
C MET A 151 11.86 -16.71 -5.91
N ASP A 152 12.60 -16.06 -6.80
CA ASP A 152 13.44 -14.90 -6.45
C ASP A 152 12.59 -13.75 -5.90
N ASP A 153 11.42 -13.48 -6.49
CA ASP A 153 10.49 -12.46 -5.99
C ASP A 153 10.01 -12.77 -4.55
N LEU A 154 9.81 -14.05 -4.21
CA LEU A 154 9.45 -14.45 -2.86
C LEU A 154 10.60 -14.30 -1.87
N ILE A 155 11.81 -14.64 -2.29
CA ILE A 155 13.02 -14.47 -1.47
C ILE A 155 13.21 -12.98 -1.17
N ASP A 156 13.13 -12.13 -2.19
CA ASP A 156 13.24 -10.68 -2.04
C ASP A 156 12.14 -10.13 -1.12
N GLY A 157 10.90 -10.55 -1.33
CA GLY A 157 9.78 -10.15 -0.47
C GLY A 157 9.98 -10.59 0.99
N TYR A 158 10.51 -11.80 1.21
CA TYR A 158 10.78 -12.32 2.55
C TYR A 158 11.90 -11.54 3.26
N VAL A 159 13.00 -11.27 2.54
CA VAL A 159 14.10 -10.44 3.05
C VAL A 159 13.60 -9.04 3.39
N GLN A 160 12.81 -8.42 2.50
CA GLN A 160 12.21 -7.10 2.76
C GLN A 160 11.29 -7.10 3.99
N ALA A 161 10.49 -8.16 4.19
CA ALA A 161 9.64 -8.30 5.37
C ALA A 161 10.46 -8.35 6.67
N ILE A 162 11.55 -9.13 6.70
CA ILE A 162 12.45 -9.21 7.87
C ILE A 162 13.11 -7.86 8.15
N LEU A 163 13.63 -7.19 7.11
CA LEU A 163 14.30 -5.91 7.26
C LEU A 163 13.34 -4.84 7.78
N ALA A 164 12.12 -4.78 7.23
CA ALA A 164 11.09 -3.85 7.69
C ALA A 164 10.70 -4.12 9.15
N HIS A 165 10.48 -5.39 9.52
CA HIS A 165 10.16 -5.75 10.90
C HIS A 165 11.27 -5.35 11.87
N THR A 166 12.52 -5.64 11.52
CA THR A 166 13.70 -5.28 12.32
C THR A 166 13.86 -3.77 12.45
N ALA A 167 13.61 -3.01 11.39
CA ALA A 167 13.69 -1.55 11.42
C ALA A 167 12.61 -0.93 12.31
N ILE A 168 11.37 -1.44 12.24
CA ILE A 168 10.26 -1.01 13.10
C ILE A 168 10.58 -1.31 14.57
N ASP A 169 11.05 -2.51 14.88
CA ASP A 169 11.39 -2.90 16.26
C ASP A 169 12.53 -2.04 16.83
N ARG A 170 13.58 -1.79 16.05
CA ARG A 170 14.67 -0.89 16.46
C ARG A 170 14.19 0.54 16.68
N LEU A 171 13.32 1.06 15.81
CA LEU A 171 12.75 2.39 15.99
C LEU A 171 11.88 2.45 17.25
N ALA A 172 11.07 1.43 17.50
CA ALA A 172 10.25 1.34 18.69
C ALA A 172 11.10 1.31 19.96
N GLN A 173 12.19 0.53 19.98
CA GLN A 173 13.14 0.50 21.12
C GLN A 173 13.78 1.86 21.38
N GLN A 174 14.13 2.63 20.33
CA GLN A 174 14.67 3.99 20.48
C GLN A 174 13.63 4.97 21.03
N LEU A 175 12.36 4.77 20.69
CA LEU A 175 11.25 5.60 21.17
C LEU A 175 10.85 5.32 22.62
N ILE A 176 11.33 4.25 23.25
CA ILE A 176 10.99 3.89 24.63
C ILE A 176 12.14 4.21 25.58
N LYS A 177 11.85 5.02 26.61
CA LYS A 177 12.79 5.36 27.68
C LYS A 177 13.07 4.16 28.58
N CYS A 178 14.15 4.21 29.35
CA CYS A 178 14.50 3.16 30.31
C CYS A 178 13.42 2.88 31.37
N ASN A 179 12.54 3.84 31.65
CA ASN A 179 11.41 3.67 32.57
C ASN A 179 10.14 3.08 31.90
N GLY A 180 10.23 2.66 30.63
CA GLY A 180 9.12 2.12 29.84
C GLY A 180 8.19 3.18 29.24
N GLY A 181 8.41 4.47 29.53
CA GLY A 181 7.61 5.57 28.97
C GLY A 181 8.01 5.91 27.54
N LEU A 182 7.05 6.39 26.74
CA LEU A 182 7.32 6.92 25.40
C LEU A 182 8.18 8.19 25.49
N ASP A 183 9.24 8.26 24.69
CA ASP A 183 9.98 9.48 24.46
C ASP A 183 9.22 10.43 23.53
N LEU A 184 8.32 11.20 24.12
CA LEU A 184 7.52 12.19 23.41
C LEU A 184 8.35 13.26 22.70
N THR A 185 9.55 13.59 23.21
CA THR A 185 10.41 14.57 22.56
C THR A 185 10.93 14.00 21.25
N MET A 186 11.51 12.80 21.29
CA MET A 186 11.99 12.11 20.08
C MET A 186 10.84 11.78 19.12
N PHE A 187 9.69 11.34 19.62
CA PHE A 187 8.51 11.06 18.79
C PHE A 187 8.07 12.30 18.01
N ARG A 188 8.04 13.49 18.65
CA ARG A 188 7.68 14.75 18.01
C ARG A 188 8.68 15.20 16.94
N GLU A 189 9.95 14.86 17.08
CA GLU A 189 10.97 15.12 16.06
C GLU A 189 10.73 14.27 14.80
N LEU A 190 10.29 13.02 14.98
CA LEU A 190 9.99 12.09 13.89
C LEU A 190 8.63 12.36 13.25
N ASN A 191 7.65 12.76 14.06
CA ASN A 191 6.28 13.04 13.63
C ASN A 191 5.69 14.19 14.43
N ASN A 192 5.58 15.35 13.80
CA ASN A 192 5.07 16.58 14.40
C ASN A 192 3.60 16.86 14.07
N ASP A 193 2.82 15.87 13.66
CA ASP A 193 1.37 16.02 13.48
C ASP A 193 0.68 16.22 14.84
N ALA A 194 0.16 17.44 15.06
CA ALA A 194 -0.41 17.84 16.34
C ALA A 194 -1.67 17.03 16.70
N VAL A 195 -2.46 16.64 15.70
CA VAL A 195 -3.70 15.88 15.91
C VAL A 195 -3.35 14.49 16.43
N LEU A 196 -2.42 13.79 15.77
CA LEU A 196 -1.97 12.48 16.24
C LEU A 196 -1.31 12.54 17.62
N ILE A 197 -0.48 13.56 17.88
CA ILE A 197 0.17 13.73 19.19
C ILE A 197 -0.89 13.86 20.29
N ASN A 198 -1.97 14.61 20.04
CA ASN A 198 -3.05 14.76 21.01
C ASN A 198 -3.82 13.46 21.20
N GLU A 199 -4.01 12.64 20.16
CA GLU A 199 -4.65 11.32 20.27
C GLU A 199 -3.87 10.34 21.14
N ILE A 200 -2.53 10.34 21.06
CA ILE A 200 -1.66 9.42 21.80
C ILE A 200 -1.51 9.82 23.28
N LEU A 201 -1.72 11.10 23.61
CA LEU A 201 -1.53 11.65 24.96
C LEU A 201 -2.77 11.57 25.87
N ILE A 202 -3.88 11.02 25.36
CA ILE A 202 -5.13 10.76 26.13
C ILE A 202 -5.00 9.44 26.87
#